data_AF-A0A8G0KRI9-F1
#
_entry.id   AF-A0A8G0KRI9-F1
#
_cell.length_a   1.000
_cell.length_b   1.000
_cell.length_c   1.000
_cell.angle_alpha   90.00
_cell.angle_beta   90.00
_cell.angle_gamma   90.00
#
_symmetry.space_group_name_H-M   'P 1'
#
loop_
_entity.id
_entity.type
_entity.pdbx_description
1 polymer ?
#
loop_
_entity_poly.entity_id
_entity_poly.type
_entity_poly.pdbx_seq_one_letter_code
_entity_poly.pdbx_strand_id
1 'polypeptide(L)'
;MHLIPTIPGGWNPNEDGVFYIEQSKGDIVFLSAADTEINSLNNAYKELIKSLNKTKTPTLRMSNLTYLKQELTIDKYVEEVIGQSKLVICRLLGGISYYPYLIESIQTECKKRTYQYFFYQAMIRQILN
;
A
#
# COMPACT_ATOMS: atom_id res chain seq x y z
N MET A 1 -20.57 -2.15 -0.21
CA MET A 1 -19.94 -1.30 0.81
C MET A 1 -19.13 -2.24 1.71
N HIS A 2 -17.80 -2.14 1.73
CA HIS A 2 -16.98 -2.85 2.72
C HIS A 2 -16.75 -1.86 3.85
N LEU A 3 -17.32 -2.13 5.03
CA LEU A 3 -17.08 -1.33 6.22
C LEU A 3 -15.64 -1.52 6.65
N ILE A 4 -14.88 -0.42 6.72
CA ILE A 4 -13.63 -0.41 7.49
C ILE A 4 -14.06 -0.52 8.95
N PRO A 5 -13.60 -1.53 9.71
CA PRO A 5 -13.96 -1.64 11.12
C PRO A 5 -13.58 -0.35 11.84
N THR A 6 -14.56 0.29 12.46
CA THR A 6 -14.34 1.46 13.31
C THR A 6 -13.69 0.99 14.59
N ILE A 7 -12.44 1.39 14.83
CA ILE A 7 -11.76 1.20 16.12
C ILE A 7 -12.39 2.18 17.12
N PRO A 8 -12.97 1.71 18.25
CA PRO A 8 -13.42 2.60 19.31
C PRO A 8 -12.20 3.36 19.86
N GLY A 9 -12.23 4.69 19.79
CA GLY A 9 -11.09 5.56 20.17
C GLY A 9 -10.49 6.36 19.01
N GLY A 10 -10.78 5.98 17.76
CA GLY A 10 -10.13 6.57 16.59
C GLY A 10 -8.69 6.09 16.44
N TRP A 11 -8.16 6.09 15.21
CA TRP A 11 -6.75 5.78 14.99
C TRP A 11 -5.92 7.03 15.30
N ASN A 12 -5.07 6.97 16.33
CA ASN A 12 -4.10 8.00 16.65
C ASN A 12 -2.68 7.47 16.40
N PRO A 13 -1.92 8.03 15.43
CA PRO A 13 -0.56 7.59 15.16
C PRO A 13 0.42 7.80 16.32
N ASN A 14 0.03 8.58 17.33
CA ASN A 14 0.83 8.92 18.50
C ASN A 14 0.38 8.17 19.76
N GLU A 15 -0.54 7.20 19.66
CA GLU A 15 -0.86 6.32 20.78
C GLU A 15 0.26 5.28 20.99
N ASP A 16 0.57 4.98 22.24
CA ASP A 16 1.65 4.07 22.66
C ASP A 16 1.39 2.58 22.31
N GLY A 17 0.26 2.26 21.66
CA GLY A 17 -0.10 0.92 21.25
C GLY A 17 0.42 0.58 19.85
N VAL A 18 0.99 -0.62 19.68
CA VAL A 18 1.34 -1.15 18.37
C VAL A 18 0.05 -1.61 17.66
N PHE A 19 -0.25 -1.01 16.52
CA PHE A 19 -1.39 -1.40 15.69
C PHE A 19 -0.93 -2.28 14.53
N TYR A 20 -1.65 -3.37 14.23
CA TYR A 20 -1.37 -4.21 13.06
C TYR A 20 -2.48 -4.12 12.02
N ILE A 21 -2.08 -3.99 10.76
CA ILE A 21 -3.01 -4.01 9.63
C ILE A 21 -3.28 -5.46 9.25
N GLU A 22 -4.49 -5.94 9.51
CA GLU A 22 -4.93 -7.26 9.06
C GLU A 22 -5.37 -7.19 7.59
N GLN A 23 -4.42 -7.36 6.67
CA GLN A 23 -4.69 -7.40 5.24
C GLN A 23 -4.28 -8.75 4.65
N SER A 24 -5.18 -9.36 3.88
CA SER A 24 -4.85 -10.58 3.16
C SER A 24 -3.81 -10.34 2.07
N LYS A 25 -3.00 -11.35 1.80
CA LYS A 25 -1.99 -11.38 0.72
C LYS A 25 -2.64 -11.13 -0.65
N GLY A 26 -1.88 -10.56 -1.59
CA GLY A 26 -2.33 -10.34 -2.96
C GLY A 26 -1.18 -10.06 -3.93
N ASP A 27 -1.44 -10.20 -5.22
CA ASP A 27 -0.46 -10.04 -6.30
C ASP A 27 0.04 -8.59 -6.41
N ILE A 28 -0.83 -7.63 -6.18
CA ILE A 28 -0.54 -6.19 -6.25
C ILE A 28 -0.90 -5.53 -4.92
N VAL A 29 0.01 -4.74 -4.38
CA VAL A 29 -0.22 -3.87 -3.21
C VAL A 29 -0.12 -2.42 -3.64
N PHE A 30 -1.16 -1.63 -3.35
CA PHE A 30 -1.21 -0.19 -3.59
C PHE A 30 -1.30 0.56 -2.26
N LEU A 31 -0.33 1.45 -2.01
CA LEU A 31 -0.27 2.26 -0.80
C LEU A 31 -0.41 3.75 -1.18
N SER A 32 -1.33 4.45 -0.53
CA SER A 32 -1.48 5.91 -0.66
C SER A 32 -1.91 6.52 0.67
N ALA A 33 -1.56 7.77 0.93
CA ALA A 33 -2.10 8.52 2.07
C ALA A 33 -3.50 9.11 1.77
N ALA A 34 -3.93 9.13 0.50
CA ALA A 34 -5.19 9.75 0.07
C ALA A 34 -6.30 8.71 -0.10
N ASP A 35 -7.32 8.77 0.75
CA ASP A 35 -8.48 7.88 0.68
C ASP A 35 -9.25 8.01 -0.64
N THR A 36 -9.23 9.20 -1.27
CA THR A 36 -9.85 9.44 -2.57
C THR A 36 -9.17 8.65 -3.69
N GLU A 37 -7.85 8.46 -3.64
CA GLU A 37 -7.11 7.64 -4.59
C GLU A 37 -7.43 6.16 -4.39
N ILE A 38 -7.44 5.70 -3.13
CA ILE A 38 -7.80 4.31 -2.77
C ILE A 38 -9.23 4.00 -3.23
N ASN A 39 -10.19 4.88 -2.96
CA ASN A 39 -11.58 4.69 -3.36
C ASN A 39 -11.74 4.70 -4.89
N SER A 40 -11.09 5.64 -5.57
CA SER A 40 -11.11 5.72 -7.04
C SER A 40 -10.54 4.46 -7.69
N LEU A 41 -9.38 3.99 -7.20
CA LEU A 41 -8.74 2.77 -7.71
C LEU A 41 -9.60 1.52 -7.44
N ASN A 42 -10.21 1.43 -6.26
CA ASN A 42 -11.11 0.32 -5.93
C ASN A 42 -12.31 0.26 -6.87
N ASN A 43 -12.89 1.41 -7.23
CA ASN A 43 -14.01 1.46 -8.18
C ASN A 43 -13.57 1.06 -9.59
N ALA A 44 -12.43 1.58 -10.06
CA ALA A 44 -11.86 1.19 -11.35
C ALA A 44 -11.54 -0.32 -11.41
N TYR A 45 -10.93 -0.87 -10.36
CA TYR A 45 -10.60 -2.28 -10.27
C TYR A 45 -11.86 -3.16 -10.29
N LYS A 46 -12.94 -2.74 -9.61
CA LYS A 46 -14.24 -3.45 -9.65
C LYS A 46 -14.84 -3.49 -11.05
N GLU A 47 -14.75 -2.42 -11.83
CA GLU A 47 -15.23 -2.45 -13.22
C GLU A 47 -14.32 -3.29 -14.11
N LEU A 48 -13.00 -3.22 -13.91
CA LEU A 48 -12.03 -4.04 -14.63
C LEU A 48 -12.26 -5.54 -14.40
N ILE A 49 -12.49 -5.98 -13.17
CA ILE A 49 -12.69 -7.41 -12.88
C ILE A 49 -14.02 -7.94 -13.43
N LYS A 50 -14.99 -7.07 -13.77
CA LYS A 50 -16.22 -7.48 -14.46
C LYS A 50 -15.98 -7.77 -15.93
N SER A 51 -15.07 -7.05 -16.57
CA SER A 51 -14.74 -7.22 -17.99
C SER A 51 -13.68 -8.30 -18.24
N LEU A 52 -12.90 -8.66 -17.23
CA LEU A 52 -11.86 -9.69 -17.32
C LEU A 52 -12.34 -11.08 -16.83
N ASN A 53 -11.71 -12.13 -17.37
CA ASN A 53 -11.83 -13.47 -16.80
C ASN A 53 -11.23 -13.51 -15.39
N LYS A 54 -12.06 -13.71 -14.37
CA LYS A 54 -11.67 -13.71 -12.94
C LYS A 54 -10.45 -14.58 -12.62
N THR A 55 -10.22 -15.66 -13.36
CA THR A 55 -9.11 -16.59 -13.15
C THR A 55 -7.74 -16.04 -13.58
N LYS A 56 -7.70 -14.97 -14.39
CA LYS A 56 -6.45 -14.36 -14.87
C LYS A 56 -6.20 -12.95 -14.31
N THR A 57 -7.12 -12.42 -13.51
CA THR A 57 -6.99 -11.07 -12.97
C THR A 57 -6.12 -11.08 -11.71
N PRO A 58 -5.01 -10.32 -11.66
CA PRO A 58 -4.18 -10.21 -10.47
C PRO A 58 -4.97 -9.65 -9.29
N THR A 59 -4.80 -10.23 -8.11
CA THR A 59 -5.45 -9.75 -6.89
C THR A 59 -4.83 -8.41 -6.43
N LEU A 60 -5.69 -7.42 -6.19
CA LEU A 60 -5.28 -6.10 -5.69
C LEU A 60 -5.58 -5.95 -4.18
N ARG A 61 -4.62 -5.41 -3.44
CA ARG A 61 -4.73 -4.96 -2.05
C ARG A 61 -4.39 -3.49 -1.98
N MET A 62 -5.12 -2.76 -1.15
CA MET A 62 -4.97 -1.31 -1.00
C MET A 62 -4.93 -0.98 0.49
N SER A 63 -4.01 -0.12 0.91
CA SER A 63 -3.94 0.34 2.31
C SER A 63 -3.60 1.82 2.38
N ASN A 64 -4.08 2.49 3.42
CA ASN A 64 -3.70 3.86 3.70
C ASN A 64 -2.32 3.89 4.37
N LEU A 65 -1.39 4.66 3.81
CA LEU A 65 -0.03 4.86 4.34
C LEU A 65 -0.02 5.41 5.75
N THR A 66 -1.06 6.15 6.16
CA THR A 66 -1.14 6.69 7.52
C THR A 66 -1.03 5.58 8.56
N TYR A 67 -1.60 4.40 8.31
CA TYR A 67 -1.52 3.25 9.22
C TYR A 67 -0.12 2.62 9.31
N LEU A 68 0.81 2.95 8.39
CA LEU A 68 2.17 2.40 8.32
C LEU A 68 3.19 3.42 8.85
N LYS A 69 3.15 3.69 10.15
CA LYS A 69 4.05 4.65 10.82
C LYS A 69 5.00 4.03 11.83
N GLN A 70 4.49 3.13 12.67
CA GLN A 70 5.30 2.44 13.66
C GLN A 70 6.15 1.38 12.95
N GLU A 71 7.44 1.33 13.27
CA GLU A 71 8.40 0.41 12.62
C GLU A 71 7.95 -1.04 12.73
N LEU A 72 7.45 -1.47 13.89
CA LEU A 72 6.95 -2.84 14.09
C LEU A 72 5.72 -3.17 13.22
N THR A 73 4.82 -2.19 13.02
CA THR A 73 3.68 -2.34 12.10
C THR A 73 4.15 -2.47 10.66
N ILE A 74 5.15 -1.65 10.28
CA ILE A 74 5.75 -1.65 8.96
C ILE A 74 6.42 -3.00 8.69
N ASP A 75 7.23 -3.50 9.62
CA ASP A 75 7.97 -4.75 9.46
C ASP A 75 7.02 -5.93 9.27
N LYS A 76 5.99 -6.03 10.12
CA LYS A 76 4.99 -7.08 9.99
C LYS A 76 4.25 -6.99 8.66
N TYR A 77 3.83 -5.80 8.25
CA TYR A 77 3.13 -5.62 6.98
C TYR A 77 4.03 -5.94 5.78
N VAL A 78 5.31 -5.57 5.86
CA VAL A 78 6.31 -5.86 4.84
C VAL A 78 6.51 -7.37 4.71
N GLU A 79 6.68 -8.08 5.82
CA GLU A 79 6.88 -9.53 5.82
C GLU A 79 5.64 -10.30 5.34
N GLU A 80 4.48 -10.01 5.93
CA GLU A 80 3.28 -10.83 5.76
C GLU A 80 2.52 -10.52 4.48
N VAL A 81 2.53 -9.26 4.03
CA VAL A 81 1.74 -8.78 2.88
C VAL A 81 2.65 -8.48 1.69
N ILE A 82 3.63 -7.58 1.85
CA ILE A 82 4.47 -7.12 0.74
C ILE A 82 5.38 -8.24 0.22
N GLY A 83 5.98 -9.03 1.11
CA GLY A 83 6.83 -10.16 0.75
C GLY A 83 6.10 -11.22 -0.08
N GLN A 84 4.77 -11.20 -0.11
CA GLN A 84 3.93 -12.14 -0.87
C GLN A 84 3.37 -11.53 -2.16
N SER A 85 3.63 -10.25 -2.41
CA SER A 85 3.18 -9.53 -3.58
C SER A 85 4.19 -9.59 -4.73
N LYS A 86 3.70 -9.41 -5.97
CA LYS A 86 4.53 -9.35 -7.18
C LYS A 86 4.84 -7.92 -7.59
N LEU A 87 3.96 -6.98 -7.25
CA LEU A 87 4.07 -5.56 -7.54
C LEU A 87 3.63 -4.74 -6.33
N VAL A 88 4.48 -3.81 -5.92
CA VAL A 88 4.17 -2.81 -4.90
C VAL A 88 4.17 -1.43 -5.55
N ILE A 89 3.07 -0.70 -5.39
CA ILE A 89 2.91 0.68 -5.85
C ILE A 89 2.75 1.57 -4.63
N CYS A 90 3.71 2.46 -4.39
CA CYS A 90 3.64 3.43 -3.31
C CYS A 90 3.47 4.84 -3.87
N ARG A 91 2.34 5.47 -3.56
CA ARG A 91 2.01 6.85 -3.93
C ARG A 91 2.26 7.78 -2.73
N LEU A 92 3.41 8.44 -2.76
CA LEU A 92 3.90 9.28 -1.67
C LEU A 92 3.64 10.75 -1.96
N LEU A 93 2.49 11.26 -1.50
CA LEU A 93 2.21 12.70 -1.54
C LEU A 93 3.19 13.42 -0.59
N GLY A 94 4.08 14.24 -1.13
CA GLY A 94 5.15 14.91 -0.38
C GLY A 94 6.53 14.23 -0.46
N GLY A 95 6.62 13.04 -1.06
CA GLY A 95 7.89 12.35 -1.33
C GLY A 95 8.32 11.35 -0.24
N ILE A 96 9.49 10.74 -0.45
CA ILE A 96 10.02 9.62 0.35
C ILE A 96 10.29 9.99 1.80
N SER A 97 10.65 11.25 2.07
CA SER A 97 11.02 11.73 3.41
C SER A 97 9.91 11.63 4.46
N TYR A 98 8.65 11.44 4.06
CA TYR A 98 7.53 11.26 4.98
C TYR A 98 7.46 9.83 5.55
N TYR A 99 8.00 8.84 4.84
CA TYR A 99 7.93 7.43 5.22
C TYR A 99 9.28 6.71 5.03
N PRO A 100 10.42 7.28 5.49
CA PRO A 100 11.74 6.79 5.12
C PRO A 100 11.95 5.32 5.46
N TYR A 101 11.57 4.91 6.69
CA TYR A 101 11.69 3.52 7.15
C TYR A 101 10.86 2.56 6.30
N LEU A 102 9.59 2.87 6.03
CA LEU A 102 8.73 2.06 5.16
C LEU A 102 9.36 1.85 3.78
N ILE A 103 9.90 2.90 3.17
CA ILE A 103 10.51 2.80 1.84
C ILE A 103 11.76 1.93 1.87
N GLU A 104 12.61 2.09 2.89
CA GLU A 104 13.79 1.25 3.08
C GLU A 104 13.42 -0.22 3.30
N SER A 105 12.44 -0.51 4.17
CA SER A 105 11.97 -1.87 4.45
C SER A 105 11.38 -2.52 3.19
N ILE A 106 10.59 -1.79 2.40
CA ILE A 106 10.05 -2.27 1.12
C ILE A 106 11.19 -2.57 0.13
N GLN A 107 12.13 -1.64 -0.04
CA GLN A 107 13.26 -1.84 -0.96
C GLN A 107 14.10 -3.04 -0.55
N THR A 108 14.35 -3.19 0.75
CA THR A 108 15.11 -4.31 1.30
C THR A 108 14.40 -5.63 1.07
N GLU A 109 13.09 -5.71 1.34
CA GLU A 109 12.32 -6.92 1.10
C GLU A 109 12.20 -7.24 -0.39
N CYS A 110 12.01 -6.23 -1.24
CA CYS A 110 12.00 -6.41 -2.68
C CYS A 110 13.36 -6.87 -3.22
N LYS A 111 14.50 -6.41 -2.68
CA LYS A 111 15.83 -6.88 -3.12
C LYS A 111 16.09 -8.36 -2.82
N LYS A 112 15.48 -8.91 -1.76
CA LYS A 112 15.57 -10.35 -1.44
C LYS A 112 14.85 -11.22 -2.49
N ARG A 113 14.03 -10.61 -3.35
CA ARG A 113 13.10 -11.29 -4.25
C ARG A 113 13.24 -10.72 -5.67
N THR A 114 12.90 -11.47 -6.70
CA THR A 114 13.00 -10.95 -8.09
C THR A 114 11.75 -10.12 -8.45
N TYR A 115 11.34 -9.18 -7.59
CA TYR A 115 10.10 -8.41 -7.75
C TYR A 115 10.33 -7.00 -8.29
N GLN A 116 9.33 -6.48 -8.99
CA GLN A 116 9.30 -5.09 -9.45
C GLN A 116 8.54 -4.25 -8.43
N TYR A 117 9.13 -3.14 -8.00
CA TYR A 117 8.47 -2.12 -7.19
C TYR A 117 8.46 -0.79 -7.92
N PHE A 118 7.38 -0.03 -7.75
CA PHE A 118 7.19 1.24 -8.43
C PHE A 118 6.82 2.33 -7.42
N PHE A 119 7.69 3.32 -7.30
CA PHE A 119 7.41 4.56 -6.58
C PHE A 119 6.93 5.59 -7.60
N TYR A 120 5.68 6.05 -7.47
CA TYR A 120 5.14 7.06 -8.37
C TYR A 120 4.92 8.38 -7.64
N GLN A 121 5.65 9.41 -8.06
CA GLN A 121 5.37 10.79 -7.74
C GLN A 121 4.62 11.40 -8.92
N ALA A 122 3.36 11.78 -8.74
CA ALA A 122 2.73 12.77 -9.63
C ALA A 122 3.06 14.16 -9.08
N MET A 123 4.27 14.65 -9.36
CA MET A 123 4.48 16.08 -9.47
C MET A 123 4.56 16.35 -10.96
N ILE A 124 3.56 17.03 -11.50
CA ILE A 124 3.61 17.56 -12.87
C ILE A 124 4.89 18.43 -12.96
N ARG A 125 5.74 18.13 -13.95
CA ARG A 125 7.14 18.59 -14.21
C ARG A 125 8.20 17.77 -13.45
N GLN A 126 9.15 17.12 -14.11
CA GLN A 126 9.92 17.61 -15.25
C GLN A 126 10.38 16.43 -16.13
N ILE A 127 10.40 16.71 -17.43
CA ILE A 127 10.82 15.87 -18.54
C ILE A 127 12.22 15.30 -18.29
N LEU A 128 12.36 14.03 -18.66
CA LEU A 128 13.56 13.35 -19.14
C LEU A 128 14.82 14.24 -19.21
N ASN A 129 15.85 13.83 -18.47
CA ASN A 129 17.23 13.84 -18.94
C ASN A 129 17.92 12.58 -18.40
#